data_AF-A9LDX3-F1
#
_entry.id   AF-A9LDX3-F1
#
_cell.length_a   1.000
_cell.length_b   1.000
_cell.length_c   1.000
_cell.angle_alpha   90.00
_cell.angle_beta   90.00
_cell.angle_gamma   90.00
#
_symmetry.space_group_name_H-M   'P 1'
#
loop_
_entity.id
_entity.type
_entity.pdbx_description
1 polymer ?
#
loop_
_entity_poly.entity_id
_entity_poly.type
_entity_poly.pdbx_seq_one_letter_code
_entity_poly.pdbx_strand_id
1 'polypeptide(L)'
;MRLFLVAVALVIAVLGCSDGKLNLLLVFWGDHEDSSSSVTPPEPKPSSSSFHVNSSAAPKPSSSSVYISSSSSSTAEELPSSSSEEKSSSSRGPRSSSAKTDSNGNTYEDYPTLEVGAPNVKKAVTTRYWDGCKPHCSWPEHIGNPKPWTIAKSCDKNGYNEIPLLFLDSRSDQWGTYYGRTPSAWDAGTAEATSWLNSETYKDWVQANPNFTKNSLAYTCFDLAPYAVNDTLAYAFAATHERTLPCGKCARLQFNNEWTYDKNYEGNSKPRVTHRALKGKTLIVMANNTGTVGENHFDLMIPGGGVGAVNCLTEQIGLPPKEPSIGILGHVMGGLLSECSYNEDPSYGVPSDRFTLAQWQDCLEKRCHRAFDRVKNEAPHLLAGCLWHVEWFMAADNPEVEWVETTCPKYLLDKYGSTATTKLPDCYTSTPRTCQIDGVNSN
;
A
#
# COMPACT_ATOMS: atom_id res chain seq x y z
N MET A 1 -42.89 -28.97 -23.08
CA MET A 1 -42.63 -29.07 -24.55
C MET A 1 -42.31 -27.66 -25.02
N ARG A 2 -41.13 -27.32 -25.55
CA ARG A 2 -40.16 -28.07 -26.35
C ARG A 2 -38.73 -27.65 -25.97
N LEU A 3 -37.86 -28.65 -25.82
CA LEU A 3 -36.41 -28.51 -25.93
C LEU A 3 -36.08 -27.87 -27.29
N PHE A 4 -35.18 -26.89 -27.31
CA PHE A 4 -34.38 -26.61 -28.50
C PHE A 4 -32.91 -26.82 -28.15
N LEU A 5 -32.41 -27.98 -28.55
CA LEU A 5 -30.99 -28.23 -28.76
C LEU A 5 -30.50 -27.28 -29.84
N VAL A 6 -29.52 -26.44 -29.53
CA VAL A 6 -28.67 -25.84 -30.57
C VAL A 6 -27.39 -26.66 -30.61
N ALA A 7 -27.27 -27.45 -31.67
CA ALA A 7 -26.04 -28.16 -32.01
C ALA A 7 -25.01 -27.12 -32.50
N VAL A 8 -23.87 -27.02 -31.81
CA VAL A 8 -22.71 -26.29 -32.33
C VAL A 8 -22.00 -27.23 -33.31
N ALA A 9 -22.11 -26.93 -34.61
CA ALA A 9 -21.33 -27.61 -35.63
C ALA A 9 -19.88 -27.09 -35.58
N LEU A 10 -18.95 -27.95 -35.17
CA LEU A 10 -17.51 -27.68 -35.19
C LEU A 10 -16.99 -27.92 -36.62
N VAL A 11 -16.73 -26.86 -37.39
CA VAL A 11 -16.05 -27.00 -38.69
C VAL A 11 -14.54 -26.90 -38.45
N ILE A 12 -13.84 -28.03 -38.54
CA ILE A 12 -12.37 -28.07 -38.56
C ILE A 12 -11.93 -27.85 -40.00
N ALA A 13 -11.39 -26.67 -40.31
CA ALA A 13 -10.64 -26.47 -41.54
C ALA A 13 -9.20 -26.97 -41.34
N VAL A 14 -8.83 -28.06 -42.01
CA VAL A 14 -7.44 -28.51 -42.11
C VAL A 14 -6.79 -27.75 -43.27
N LEU A 15 -5.78 -26.93 -42.96
CA LEU A 15 -4.89 -26.35 -43.96
C LEU A 15 -3.46 -26.82 -43.70
N GLY A 16 -2.79 -27.19 -44.80
CA GLY A 16 -1.58 -28.00 -44.84
C GLY A 16 -0.31 -27.36 -44.24
N CYS A 17 0.67 -28.25 -44.02
CA CYS A 17 1.96 -27.97 -43.42
C CYS A 17 2.90 -27.14 -44.30
N SER A 18 3.47 -26.08 -43.73
CA SER A 18 4.88 -25.70 -43.92
C SER A 18 5.41 -25.16 -42.60
N ASP A 19 6.53 -25.72 -42.15
CA ASP A 19 7.40 -25.23 -41.07
C ASP A 19 6.87 -25.22 -39.62
N GLY A 20 6.24 -26.34 -39.22
CA GLY A 20 6.41 -26.89 -37.86
C GLY A 20 5.82 -26.11 -36.67
N LYS A 21 4.90 -25.15 -36.89
CA LYS A 21 4.16 -24.48 -35.81
C LYS A 21 2.65 -24.49 -36.07
N LEU A 22 1.88 -25.03 -35.12
CA LEU A 22 0.42 -25.06 -35.16
C LEU A 22 -0.14 -23.74 -34.60
N ASN A 23 -0.85 -22.96 -35.42
CA ASN A 23 -1.59 -21.78 -34.98
C ASN A 23 -3.09 -22.06 -35.10
N LEU A 24 -3.84 -21.93 -33.99
CA LEU A 24 -5.29 -22.11 -33.95
C LEU A 24 -5.98 -20.74 -33.97
N LEU A 25 -6.72 -20.43 -35.03
CA LEU A 25 -7.51 -19.21 -35.16
C LEU A 25 -9.00 -19.56 -35.03
N LEU A 26 -9.67 -19.01 -34.01
CA LEU A 26 -11.12 -19.10 -33.84
C LEU A 26 -11.77 -17.84 -34.41
N VAL A 27 -12.65 -17.99 -35.40
CA VAL A 27 -13.43 -16.87 -35.99
C VAL A 27 -14.91 -17.11 -35.72
N PHE A 28 -15.59 -16.11 -35.17
CA PHE A 28 -17.05 -16.05 -35.06
C PHE A 28 -17.59 -15.06 -36.09
N TRP A 29 -18.65 -15.44 -36.81
CA TRP A 29 -19.44 -14.53 -37.64
C TRP A 29 -20.90 -14.59 -37.21
N GLY A 30 -21.50 -13.41 -37.01
CA GLY A 30 -22.93 -13.21 -36.80
C GLY A 30 -23.42 -12.18 -37.82
N ASP A 31 -24.48 -12.53 -38.52
CA ASP A 31 -25.11 -11.75 -39.59
C ASP A 31 -25.81 -10.48 -39.07
N HIS A 32 -25.70 -9.38 -39.81
CA HIS A 32 -26.68 -8.29 -39.73
C HIS A 32 -26.84 -7.60 -41.09
N GLU A 33 -28.10 -7.50 -41.53
CA GLU A 33 -28.55 -6.89 -42.79
C GLU A 33 -28.46 -5.35 -42.81
N ASP A 34 -28.26 -4.82 -44.02
CA ASP A 34 -28.17 -3.41 -44.41
C ASP A 34 -29.52 -2.65 -44.40
N SER A 35 -29.50 -1.38 -44.00
CA SER A 35 -30.20 -0.31 -44.74
C SER A 35 -29.64 1.09 -44.40
N SER A 36 -29.53 1.91 -45.45
CA SER A 36 -28.76 3.15 -45.59
C SER A 36 -29.36 4.42 -44.97
N SER A 37 -28.52 5.31 -44.42
CA SER A 37 -28.47 6.73 -44.84
C SER A 37 -27.22 7.45 -44.28
N SER A 38 -26.61 8.24 -45.15
CA SER A 38 -25.34 8.98 -45.08
C SER A 38 -25.14 9.98 -43.93
N VAL A 39 -23.97 9.93 -43.26
CA VAL A 39 -23.14 11.09 -42.87
C VAL A 39 -21.66 10.64 -42.85
N THR A 40 -20.79 11.32 -43.58
CA THR A 40 -19.34 11.05 -43.64
C THR A 40 -18.61 11.53 -42.37
N PRO A 41 -17.64 10.75 -41.83
CA PRO A 41 -16.80 11.19 -40.71
C PRO A 41 -15.50 11.87 -41.20
N PRO A 42 -14.95 12.86 -40.48
CA PRO A 42 -13.69 13.52 -40.84
C PRO A 42 -12.45 12.72 -40.40
N GLU A 43 -11.51 12.56 -41.34
CA GLU A 43 -10.16 12.00 -41.15
C GLU A 43 -9.22 12.94 -40.34
N PRO A 44 -8.11 12.39 -39.79
CA PRO A 44 -7.22 13.10 -38.87
C PRO A 44 -6.15 13.91 -39.60
N LYS A 45 -5.85 15.11 -39.08
CA LYS A 45 -4.74 15.95 -39.59
C LYS A 45 -3.50 15.86 -38.69
N PRO A 46 -2.29 15.70 -39.27
CA PRO A 46 -1.00 15.83 -38.60
C PRO A 46 -0.50 17.28 -38.69
N SER A 47 0.38 17.68 -37.77
CA SER A 47 1.20 18.88 -37.96
C SER A 47 2.59 18.70 -37.36
N SER A 48 3.56 18.52 -38.25
CA SER A 48 4.97 18.84 -38.06
C SER A 48 5.27 20.18 -38.74
N SER A 49 6.08 21.04 -38.13
CA SER A 49 6.99 21.90 -38.88
C SER A 49 8.27 22.16 -38.09
N SER A 50 9.37 21.92 -38.79
CA SER A 50 10.76 22.08 -38.40
C SER A 50 11.34 23.36 -39.01
N PHE A 51 12.20 24.07 -38.30
CA PHE A 51 13.22 24.97 -38.88
C PHE A 51 14.52 24.93 -38.07
N HIS A 52 15.62 24.55 -38.73
CA HIS A 52 17.02 24.89 -38.38
C HIS A 52 17.25 26.40 -38.66
N VAL A 53 18.30 27.15 -38.24
CA VAL A 53 19.72 26.90 -37.93
C VAL A 53 20.24 28.07 -37.06
N ASN A 54 21.26 27.79 -36.24
CA ASN A 54 22.54 28.53 -36.11
C ASN A 54 22.88 29.37 -34.86
N SER A 55 24.10 29.09 -34.40
CA SER A 55 24.89 29.74 -33.37
C SER A 55 25.21 31.20 -33.69
N SER A 56 25.28 32.07 -32.66
CA SER A 56 26.36 33.05 -32.46
C SER A 56 26.16 33.89 -31.18
N ALA A 57 27.25 33.95 -30.39
CA ALA A 57 27.79 35.09 -29.64
C ALA A 57 26.97 35.86 -28.59
N ALA A 58 27.60 36.00 -27.40
CA ALA A 58 27.27 36.87 -26.28
C ALA A 58 27.26 38.38 -26.64
N PRO A 59 26.75 39.27 -25.76
CA PRO A 59 27.63 39.82 -24.70
C PRO A 59 26.95 40.12 -23.34
N LYS A 60 27.81 40.19 -22.31
CA LYS A 60 27.61 40.80 -20.98
C LYS A 60 27.30 42.31 -21.07
N PRO A 61 26.68 42.90 -20.04
CA PRO A 61 27.35 43.95 -19.25
C PRO A 61 27.14 43.75 -17.73
N SER A 62 28.18 43.75 -16.90
CA SER A 62 28.86 44.88 -16.23
C SER A 62 28.18 45.36 -14.94
N SER A 63 28.79 44.94 -13.83
CA SER A 63 29.18 45.71 -12.64
C SER A 63 28.54 47.08 -12.40
N SER A 64 28.07 47.31 -11.17
CA SER A 64 28.43 48.48 -10.36
C SER A 64 28.08 48.27 -8.89
N SER A 65 29.13 48.27 -8.08
CA SER A 65 29.19 48.34 -6.63
C SER A 65 28.88 49.75 -6.12
N VAL A 66 28.23 49.87 -4.96
CA VAL A 66 28.36 51.05 -4.09
C VAL A 66 28.60 50.58 -2.65
N TYR A 67 29.79 50.93 -2.15
CA TYR A 67 30.18 50.91 -0.75
C TYR A 67 29.69 52.19 -0.06
N ILE A 68 29.27 52.08 1.21
CA ILE A 68 29.52 53.11 2.23
C ILE A 68 30.01 52.40 3.51
N SER A 69 31.30 52.59 3.79
CA SER A 69 31.98 52.44 5.09
C SER A 69 31.59 53.60 6.02
N SER A 70 31.83 53.71 7.33
CA SER A 70 32.76 53.13 8.31
C SER A 70 32.39 53.81 9.65
N SER A 71 32.65 53.25 10.85
CA SER A 71 33.87 53.50 11.67
C SER A 71 33.59 52.88 13.06
N SER A 72 34.31 51.89 13.58
CA SER A 72 35.71 51.78 14.08
C SER A 72 35.86 52.09 15.57
N SER A 73 36.31 51.11 16.37
CA SER A 73 37.58 51.18 17.13
C SER A 73 37.84 49.90 17.93
N SER A 74 39.13 49.66 18.12
CA SER A 74 39.88 48.44 18.46
C SER A 74 40.04 48.17 19.96
N THR A 75 40.31 46.91 20.32
CA THR A 75 41.54 46.49 21.05
C THR A 75 41.65 44.97 21.03
N ALA A 76 42.89 44.49 20.88
CA ALA A 76 43.28 43.10 20.77
C ALA A 76 43.80 42.59 22.13
N GLU A 77 43.58 41.31 22.44
CA GLU A 77 44.43 40.56 23.35
C GLU A 77 44.42 39.07 22.99
N GLU A 78 45.57 38.44 23.22
CA GLU A 78 46.12 37.20 22.63
C GLU A 78 45.46 35.87 23.08
N LEU A 79 45.59 34.88 22.19
CA LEU A 79 45.48 33.44 22.44
C LEU A 79 46.70 32.93 23.24
N PRO A 80 46.59 31.72 23.84
CA PRO A 80 47.47 30.67 23.35
C PRO A 80 46.76 29.34 23.04
N SER A 81 47.50 28.57 22.26
CA SER A 81 47.18 27.39 21.45
C SER A 81 47.19 26.04 22.16
N SER A 82 46.69 25.03 21.42
CA SER A 82 46.87 23.58 21.53
C SER A 82 45.95 22.87 22.54
N SER A 83 45.39 21.68 22.30
CA SER A 83 45.69 20.63 21.33
C SER A 83 44.43 19.79 21.03
N SER A 84 44.43 19.23 19.84
CA SER A 84 43.58 18.17 19.30
C SER A 84 43.39 16.96 20.23
N GLU A 85 42.14 16.57 20.47
CA GLU A 85 41.76 15.16 20.71
C GLU A 85 40.41 14.84 20.05
N GLU A 86 40.39 13.68 19.41
CA GLU A 86 39.35 13.14 18.56
C GLU A 86 38.05 12.89 19.33
N LYS A 87 36.92 13.45 18.85
CA LYS A 87 35.60 12.97 19.27
C LYS A 87 35.30 11.65 18.55
N SER A 88 35.67 10.58 19.25
CA SER A 88 35.32 9.21 18.93
C SER A 88 33.82 9.05 18.67
N SER A 89 33.56 8.32 17.59
CA SER A 89 32.29 7.81 17.14
C SER A 89 31.63 6.94 18.23
N SER A 90 30.54 7.44 18.81
CA SER A 90 29.66 6.59 19.62
C SER A 90 28.79 5.74 18.69
N SER A 91 29.36 4.62 18.26
CA SER A 91 28.60 3.46 17.81
C SER A 91 27.66 3.05 18.96
N ARG A 92 26.35 3.23 18.78
CA ARG A 92 25.35 2.70 19.71
C ARG A 92 25.38 1.17 19.59
N GLY A 93 26.13 0.53 20.50
CA GLY A 93 26.10 -0.91 20.68
C GLY A 93 24.74 -1.42 21.18
N PRO A 94 24.52 -2.74 21.17
CA PRO A 94 23.20 -3.34 21.38
C PRO A 94 22.75 -3.11 22.82
N ARG A 95 21.55 -2.57 22.99
CA ARG A 95 20.91 -2.45 24.29
C ARG A 95 20.38 -3.82 24.69
N SER A 96 20.90 -4.36 25.79
CA SER A 96 20.49 -5.61 26.45
C SER A 96 19.00 -5.93 26.26
N SER A 97 18.71 -7.01 25.56
CA SER A 97 17.37 -7.54 25.29
C SER A 97 16.78 -8.21 26.53
N SER A 98 15.97 -7.48 27.28
CA SER A 98 14.93 -8.14 28.08
C SER A 98 13.91 -8.73 27.11
N ALA A 99 13.69 -10.04 27.15
CA ALA A 99 12.73 -10.74 26.33
C ALA A 99 11.35 -10.07 26.46
N LYS A 100 10.93 -9.37 25.40
CA LYS A 100 9.56 -8.85 25.28
C LYS A 100 8.73 -9.95 24.64
N THR A 101 7.88 -10.58 25.45
CA THR A 101 6.78 -11.41 24.98
C THR A 101 5.81 -10.57 24.16
N ASP A 102 5.21 -11.14 23.13
CA ASP A 102 4.10 -10.52 22.41
C ASP A 102 2.83 -10.44 23.30
N SER A 103 1.75 -9.85 22.78
CA SER A 103 0.47 -9.72 23.46
C SER A 103 -0.25 -11.05 23.75
N ASN A 104 0.32 -12.18 23.32
CA ASN A 104 -0.12 -13.55 23.60
C ASN A 104 0.83 -14.32 24.53
N GLY A 105 1.93 -13.70 25.00
CA GLY A 105 2.95 -14.40 25.77
C GLY A 105 3.94 -15.20 24.92
N ASN A 106 3.87 -15.12 23.59
CA ASN A 106 4.82 -15.81 22.71
C ASN A 106 6.15 -15.05 22.70
N THR A 107 7.22 -15.81 22.61
CA THR A 107 8.61 -15.37 22.55
C THR A 107 9.16 -15.55 21.13
N TYR A 108 10.33 -14.97 20.85
CA TYR A 108 11.05 -15.24 19.60
C TYR A 108 11.34 -16.74 19.39
N GLU A 109 11.47 -17.50 20.49
CA GLU A 109 11.70 -18.95 20.46
C GLU A 109 10.51 -19.74 19.88
N ASP A 110 9.30 -19.16 19.84
CA ASP A 110 8.11 -19.79 19.24
C ASP A 110 8.08 -19.71 17.70
N TYR A 111 9.05 -19.02 17.09
CA TYR A 111 9.19 -18.91 15.64
C TYR A 111 10.58 -19.38 15.17
N PRO A 112 10.87 -20.70 15.18
CA PRO A 112 12.16 -21.22 14.72
C PRO A 112 12.39 -20.88 13.24
N THR A 113 13.62 -20.53 12.86
CA THR A 113 14.00 -20.18 11.48
C THR A 113 13.42 -21.19 10.47
N LEU A 114 12.85 -20.69 9.37
CA LEU A 114 12.35 -21.59 8.32
C LEU A 114 13.51 -22.42 7.73
N GLU A 115 13.31 -23.74 7.64
CA GLU A 115 14.22 -24.62 6.92
C GLU A 115 14.06 -24.39 5.41
N VAL A 116 15.07 -23.74 4.84
CA VAL A 116 15.19 -23.46 3.40
C VAL A 116 15.02 -24.76 2.61
N GLY A 117 14.07 -24.78 1.67
CA GLY A 117 13.80 -25.96 0.83
C GLY A 117 12.89 -27.03 1.42
N ALA A 118 12.30 -26.82 2.60
CA ALA A 118 11.26 -27.72 3.11
C ALA A 118 10.02 -27.73 2.19
N PRO A 119 9.29 -28.86 2.05
CA PRO A 119 8.22 -29.01 1.06
C PRO A 119 7.09 -27.98 1.12
N ASN A 120 6.86 -27.38 2.29
CA ASN A 120 5.80 -26.39 2.51
C ASN A 120 6.28 -24.93 2.39
N VAL A 121 7.59 -24.72 2.22
CA VAL A 121 8.21 -23.40 2.10
C VAL A 121 8.18 -22.97 0.64
N LYS A 122 7.56 -21.83 0.38
CA LYS A 122 7.44 -21.24 -0.95
C LYS A 122 8.33 -20.01 -1.05
N LYS A 123 8.74 -19.66 -2.28
CA LYS A 123 9.41 -18.40 -2.56
C LYS A 123 8.40 -17.35 -2.98
N ALA A 124 8.63 -16.11 -2.60
CA ALA A 124 7.85 -14.97 -3.03
C ALA A 124 8.73 -13.73 -3.18
N VAL A 125 8.24 -12.75 -3.93
CA VAL A 125 8.77 -11.39 -3.93
C VAL A 125 7.93 -10.50 -3.04
N THR A 126 8.52 -9.42 -2.54
CA THR A 126 7.79 -8.38 -1.82
C THR A 126 7.84 -7.07 -2.58
N THR A 127 6.79 -6.27 -2.45
CA THR A 127 6.82 -4.83 -2.76
C THR A 127 6.31 -4.06 -1.54
N ARG A 128 6.06 -2.77 -1.72
CA ARG A 128 5.58 -1.87 -0.69
C ARG A 128 4.57 -0.90 -1.27
N TYR A 129 3.56 -0.55 -0.50
CA TYR A 129 2.58 0.47 -0.85
C TYR A 129 1.92 1.08 0.39
N TRP A 130 1.33 2.25 0.24
CA TRP A 130 0.34 2.79 1.16
C TRP A 130 -0.49 3.83 0.41
N ASP A 131 -1.69 3.43 -0.01
CA ASP A 131 -2.58 4.25 -0.82
C ASP A 131 -3.66 5.00 -0.01
N GLY A 132 -3.81 4.65 1.27
CA GLY A 132 -4.85 5.18 2.17
C GLY A 132 -6.27 4.67 1.88
N CYS A 133 -6.47 3.82 0.89
CA CYS A 133 -7.79 3.40 0.44
C CYS A 133 -8.37 2.28 1.32
N LYS A 134 -9.70 2.10 1.30
CA LYS A 134 -10.35 0.96 1.98
C LYS A 134 -9.76 -0.37 1.45
N PRO A 135 -9.27 -1.28 2.32
CA PRO A 135 -8.73 -2.56 1.89
C PRO A 135 -9.81 -3.44 1.23
N HIS A 136 -9.44 -4.23 0.22
CA HIS A 136 -10.35 -5.18 -0.45
C HIS A 136 -11.00 -6.19 0.51
N CYS A 137 -10.27 -6.70 1.51
CA CYS A 137 -10.83 -7.64 2.49
C CYS A 137 -11.82 -6.98 3.47
N SER A 138 -12.10 -5.68 3.32
CA SER A 138 -13.12 -4.93 4.05
C SER A 138 -14.51 -5.05 3.42
N TRP A 139 -14.63 -5.73 2.27
CA TRP A 139 -15.90 -6.02 1.61
C TRP A 139 -16.33 -7.46 1.93
N PRO A 140 -17.56 -7.67 2.47
CA PRO A 140 -18.03 -9.00 2.83
C PRO A 140 -18.05 -10.00 1.68
N GLU A 141 -18.25 -9.53 0.44
CA GLU A 141 -18.32 -10.37 -0.75
C GLU A 141 -16.95 -10.98 -1.12
N HIS A 142 -15.88 -10.49 -0.50
CA HIS A 142 -14.50 -10.89 -0.76
C HIS A 142 -13.87 -11.70 0.38
N ILE A 143 -14.57 -11.80 1.51
CA ILE A 143 -14.27 -12.80 2.52
C ILE A 143 -15.23 -13.96 2.29
N GLY A 144 -14.75 -15.19 2.37
CA GLY A 144 -15.62 -16.36 2.21
C GLY A 144 -16.84 -16.33 3.15
N ASN A 145 -17.76 -17.27 2.97
CA ASN A 145 -19.07 -17.29 3.62
C ASN A 145 -19.19 -17.80 5.09
N PRO A 146 -18.19 -17.86 6.01
CA PRO A 146 -18.51 -18.17 7.39
C PRO A 146 -18.86 -16.89 8.17
N LYS A 147 -20.12 -16.77 8.57
CA LYS A 147 -20.54 -15.86 9.66
C LYS A 147 -19.92 -16.33 10.99
N PRO A 148 -19.58 -15.43 11.92
CA PRO A 148 -19.63 -13.97 11.81
C PRO A 148 -18.54 -13.41 10.89
N TRP A 149 -18.92 -12.43 10.06
CA TRP A 149 -18.03 -11.78 9.09
C TRP A 149 -16.82 -11.17 9.79
N THR A 150 -15.64 -11.77 9.64
CA THR A 150 -14.39 -11.12 10.04
C THR A 150 -13.80 -10.43 8.81
N ILE A 151 -14.28 -9.22 8.53
CA ILE A 151 -13.73 -8.34 7.49
C ILE A 151 -12.59 -7.50 8.05
N ALA A 152 -11.71 -7.05 7.16
CA ALA A 152 -10.69 -6.07 7.50
C ALA A 152 -11.33 -4.76 7.96
N LYS A 153 -10.83 -4.23 9.08
CA LYS A 153 -11.19 -2.94 9.65
C LYS A 153 -10.83 -1.81 8.68
N SER A 154 -11.70 -0.82 8.60
CA SER A 154 -11.44 0.47 7.94
C SER A 154 -11.79 1.61 8.87
N CYS A 155 -11.25 2.79 8.60
CA CYS A 155 -11.43 3.97 9.43
C CYS A 155 -12.01 5.14 8.64
N ASP A 156 -12.50 6.13 9.38
CA ASP A 156 -12.82 7.44 8.83
C ASP A 156 -11.57 8.16 8.28
N LYS A 157 -11.77 9.39 7.80
CA LYS A 157 -10.69 10.24 7.29
C LYS A 157 -9.57 10.49 8.30
N ASN A 158 -9.87 10.45 9.60
CA ASN A 158 -8.87 10.63 10.66
C ASN A 158 -8.01 9.38 10.85
N GLY A 159 -8.40 8.23 10.29
CA GLY A 159 -7.59 7.01 10.25
C GLY A 159 -7.54 6.22 11.57
N TYR A 160 -8.31 6.62 12.58
CA TYR A 160 -8.37 5.94 13.89
C TYR A 160 -9.77 5.50 14.30
N ASN A 161 -10.80 6.27 13.95
CA ASN A 161 -12.16 5.89 14.28
C ASN A 161 -12.59 4.84 13.29
N GLU A 162 -12.82 3.62 13.78
CA GLU A 162 -13.39 2.56 12.97
C GLU A 162 -14.72 3.03 12.39
N ILE A 163 -14.85 2.94 11.07
CA ILE A 163 -16.10 3.26 10.39
C ILE A 163 -16.87 1.95 10.14
N PRO A 164 -18.14 1.85 10.55
CA PRO A 164 -19.00 0.74 10.18
C PRO A 164 -19.00 0.52 8.67
N LEU A 165 -18.51 -0.64 8.25
CA LEU A 165 -18.42 -1.01 6.84
C LEU A 165 -19.71 -1.62 6.32
N LEU A 166 -20.47 -2.22 7.23
CA LEU A 166 -21.73 -2.88 7.00
C LEU A 166 -22.67 -2.54 8.16
N PHE A 167 -23.88 -2.10 7.84
CA PHE A 167 -24.90 -1.75 8.83
C PHE A 167 -26.27 -2.21 8.35
N LEU A 168 -27.19 -2.47 9.29
CA LEU A 168 -28.55 -2.84 8.93
C LEU A 168 -29.24 -1.68 8.24
N ASP A 169 -29.85 -1.99 7.09
CA ASP A 169 -30.73 -1.08 6.39
C ASP A 169 -32.09 -1.01 7.11
N SER A 170 -32.70 0.17 7.18
CA SER A 170 -33.99 0.39 7.86
C SER A 170 -35.16 -0.37 7.21
N ARG A 171 -35.00 -0.86 5.97
CA ARG A 171 -35.94 -1.77 5.30
C ARG A 171 -35.82 -3.23 5.75
N SER A 172 -34.80 -3.56 6.54
CA SER A 172 -34.65 -4.92 7.06
C SER A 172 -35.82 -5.26 7.97
N ASP A 173 -36.48 -6.37 7.70
CA ASP A 173 -37.65 -6.83 8.42
C ASP A 173 -37.66 -8.36 8.55
N GLN A 174 -38.80 -8.92 8.97
CA GLN A 174 -38.97 -10.36 9.13
C GLN A 174 -38.91 -11.16 7.81
N TRP A 175 -38.94 -10.50 6.65
CA TRP A 175 -38.92 -11.11 5.31
C TRP A 175 -37.54 -11.05 4.64
N GLY A 176 -36.66 -10.18 5.10
CA GLY A 176 -35.30 -10.09 4.56
C GLY A 176 -34.39 -9.16 5.35
N THR A 177 -33.09 -9.47 5.34
CA THR A 177 -32.05 -8.59 5.90
C THR A 177 -31.35 -7.86 4.77
N TYR A 178 -31.39 -6.54 4.82
CA TYR A 178 -30.74 -5.66 3.88
C TYR A 178 -29.61 -4.92 4.58
N TYR A 179 -28.50 -4.73 3.88
CA TYR A 179 -27.31 -4.08 4.44
C TYR A 179 -26.96 -2.82 3.65
N GLY A 180 -26.77 -1.72 4.38
CA GLY A 180 -26.05 -0.56 3.89
C GLY A 180 -24.54 -0.80 3.95
N ARG A 181 -23.79 -0.09 3.11
CA ARG A 181 -22.33 -0.18 3.03
C ARG A 181 -21.70 1.21 3.02
N THR A 182 -20.55 1.33 3.65
CA THR A 182 -19.74 2.56 3.56
C THR A 182 -18.82 2.49 2.33
N PRO A 183 -18.94 3.43 1.37
CA PRO A 183 -18.08 3.48 0.18
C PRO A 183 -16.61 3.70 0.52
N SER A 184 -15.72 3.23 -0.35
CA SER A 184 -14.30 3.58 -0.24
C SER A 184 -14.10 5.05 -0.57
N ALA A 185 -13.09 5.67 0.02
CA ALA A 185 -12.60 6.97 -0.42
C ALA A 185 -12.18 6.99 -1.89
N TRP A 186 -11.79 5.84 -2.45
CA TRP A 186 -11.49 5.70 -3.87
C TRP A 186 -12.70 5.98 -4.76
N ASP A 187 -13.90 5.61 -4.30
CA ASP A 187 -15.13 5.76 -5.07
C ASP A 187 -15.72 7.18 -4.96
N ALA A 188 -15.04 8.09 -4.25
CA ALA A 188 -15.51 9.45 -4.02
C ALA A 188 -15.84 10.17 -5.34
N GLY A 189 -17.06 10.71 -5.44
CA GLY A 189 -17.51 11.45 -6.62
C GLY A 189 -17.98 10.59 -7.79
N THR A 190 -17.91 9.26 -7.70
CA THR A 190 -18.60 8.37 -8.66
C THR A 190 -20.12 8.50 -8.53
N ALA A 191 -20.85 8.18 -9.59
CA ALA A 191 -22.31 8.21 -9.57
C ALA A 191 -22.87 7.22 -8.54
N GLU A 192 -22.22 6.06 -8.43
CA GLU A 192 -22.55 4.99 -7.50
C GLU A 192 -22.36 5.45 -6.05
N ALA A 193 -21.18 5.98 -5.69
CA ALA A 193 -20.95 6.48 -4.34
C ALA A 193 -21.87 7.66 -4.01
N THR A 194 -22.09 8.57 -4.96
CA THR A 194 -23.01 9.70 -4.79
C THR A 194 -24.44 9.22 -4.56
N SER A 195 -24.89 8.21 -5.30
CA SER A 195 -26.22 7.61 -5.11
C SER A 195 -26.35 7.00 -3.71
N TRP A 196 -25.35 6.24 -3.27
CA TRP A 196 -25.33 5.63 -1.93
C TRP A 196 -25.33 6.65 -0.80
N LEU A 197 -24.45 7.66 -0.86
CA LEU A 197 -24.35 8.69 0.17
C LEU A 197 -25.64 9.53 0.30
N ASN A 198 -26.45 9.59 -0.75
CA ASN A 198 -27.75 10.28 -0.75
C ASN A 198 -28.95 9.36 -0.45
N SER A 199 -28.72 8.05 -0.27
CA SER A 199 -29.78 7.10 0.08
C SER A 199 -30.32 7.35 1.48
N GLU A 200 -31.60 7.06 1.70
CA GLU A 200 -32.23 7.22 3.01
C GLU A 200 -31.58 6.33 4.06
N THR A 201 -31.25 5.09 3.68
CA THR A 201 -30.47 4.15 4.49
C THR A 201 -29.20 4.76 5.07
N TYR A 202 -28.43 5.49 4.25
CA TYR A 202 -27.19 6.11 4.70
C TYR A 202 -27.46 7.32 5.62
N LYS A 203 -28.49 8.12 5.33
CA LYS A 203 -28.88 9.25 6.18
C LYS A 203 -29.35 8.80 7.56
N ASP A 204 -30.20 7.77 7.63
CA ASP A 204 -30.67 7.17 8.89
C ASP A 204 -29.47 6.70 9.73
N TRP A 205 -28.51 6.03 9.08
CA TRP A 205 -27.29 5.56 9.74
C TRP A 205 -26.42 6.71 10.27
N VAL A 206 -26.21 7.78 9.49
CA VAL A 206 -25.46 8.97 9.95
C VAL A 206 -26.18 9.64 11.12
N GLN A 207 -27.51 9.74 11.08
CA GLN A 207 -28.30 10.31 12.18
C GLN A 207 -28.16 9.49 13.47
N ALA A 208 -28.09 8.16 13.37
CA ALA A 208 -27.85 7.27 14.52
C ALA A 208 -26.39 7.27 15.01
N ASN A 209 -25.44 7.75 14.19
CA ASN A 209 -24.01 7.73 14.50
C ASN A 209 -23.40 9.14 14.33
N PRO A 210 -23.61 10.06 15.30
CA PRO A 210 -23.28 11.48 15.15
C PRO A 210 -21.78 11.79 15.01
N ASN A 211 -20.91 10.79 15.23
CA ASN A 211 -19.47 10.90 14.97
C ASN A 211 -19.13 10.85 13.46
N PHE A 212 -20.09 10.49 12.60
CA PHE A 212 -19.94 10.45 11.15
C PHE A 212 -20.81 11.51 10.47
N THR A 213 -20.55 11.74 9.18
CA THR A 213 -21.22 12.75 8.37
C THR A 213 -21.78 12.14 7.10
N LYS A 214 -22.66 12.88 6.41
CA LYS A 214 -23.21 12.48 5.11
C LYS A 214 -22.16 12.24 4.01
N ASN A 215 -20.91 12.67 4.23
CA ASN A 215 -19.79 12.48 3.30
C ASN A 215 -18.69 11.58 3.90
N SER A 216 -18.97 10.86 4.99
CA SER A 216 -18.00 9.94 5.58
C SER A 216 -17.69 8.79 4.60
N LEU A 217 -16.41 8.61 4.32
CA LEU A 217 -15.89 7.56 3.45
C LEU A 217 -14.95 6.67 4.26
N ALA A 218 -14.76 5.44 3.79
CA ALA A 218 -13.84 4.49 4.40
C ALA A 218 -12.44 4.59 3.81
N TYR A 219 -11.45 4.64 4.70
CA TYR A 219 -10.02 4.68 4.42
C TYR A 219 -9.31 3.53 5.14
N THR A 220 -8.05 3.28 4.77
CA THR A 220 -7.15 2.45 5.58
C THR A 220 -6.94 3.10 6.95
N CYS A 221 -7.03 2.31 8.02
CA CYS A 221 -6.66 2.76 9.37
C CYS A 221 -5.14 2.93 9.48
N PHE A 222 -4.69 4.02 10.09
CA PHE A 222 -3.26 4.30 10.24
C PHE A 222 -2.54 3.29 11.14
N ASP A 223 -3.27 2.69 12.07
CA ASP A 223 -2.73 1.70 12.99
C ASP A 223 -2.53 0.29 12.37
N LEU A 224 -2.79 0.15 11.06
CA LEU A 224 -2.39 -0.99 10.23
C LEU A 224 -0.95 -0.83 9.67
N ALA A 225 -0.25 0.25 10.03
CA ALA A 225 1.17 0.41 9.76
C ALA A 225 2.00 -0.74 10.39
N PRO A 226 3.16 -1.08 9.80
CA PRO A 226 3.99 -2.19 10.28
C PRO A 226 4.61 -1.87 11.64
N TYR A 227 4.88 -2.92 12.41
CA TYR A 227 5.31 -2.82 13.80
C TYR A 227 6.46 -3.77 14.09
N ALA A 228 7.56 -3.24 14.63
CA ALA A 228 8.68 -4.05 15.12
C ALA A 228 8.39 -4.54 16.54
N VAL A 229 8.37 -5.85 16.72
CA VAL A 229 8.25 -6.49 18.05
C VAL A 229 9.59 -6.44 18.77
N ASN A 230 10.66 -6.78 18.03
CA ASN A 230 12.05 -6.69 18.45
C ASN A 230 12.95 -6.61 17.19
N ASP A 231 14.27 -6.71 17.37
CA ASP A 231 15.24 -6.55 16.26
C ASP A 231 15.13 -7.62 15.16
N THR A 232 14.53 -8.78 15.44
CA THR A 232 14.43 -9.91 14.50
C THR A 232 13.00 -10.28 14.11
N LEU A 233 11.97 -9.78 14.81
CA LEU A 233 10.56 -10.05 14.56
C LEU A 233 9.76 -8.75 14.35
N ALA A 234 8.94 -8.72 13.31
CA ALA A 234 7.95 -7.67 13.07
C ALA A 234 6.64 -8.24 12.54
N TYR A 235 5.59 -7.41 12.62
CA TYR A 235 4.26 -7.66 12.09
C TYR A 235 3.90 -6.61 11.05
N ALA A 236 3.16 -7.02 10.01
CA ALA A 236 2.64 -6.10 9.01
C ALA A 236 1.33 -6.63 8.39
N PHE A 237 0.69 -5.76 7.62
CA PHE A 237 -0.39 -6.14 6.71
C PHE A 237 0.13 -6.09 5.27
N ALA A 238 -0.50 -6.86 4.39
CA ALA A 238 -0.11 -6.92 2.99
C ALA A 238 -1.31 -7.12 2.05
N ALA A 239 -1.16 -6.62 0.82
CA ALA A 239 -1.98 -7.04 -0.29
C ALA A 239 -1.39 -8.32 -0.91
N THR A 240 -2.24 -9.31 -1.17
CA THR A 240 -1.83 -10.60 -1.72
C THR A 240 -2.80 -11.08 -2.79
N HIS A 241 -2.34 -11.94 -3.68
CA HIS A 241 -3.23 -12.70 -4.54
C HIS A 241 -3.95 -13.79 -3.71
N GLU A 242 -5.22 -14.08 -3.96
CA GLU A 242 -6.02 -15.05 -3.18
C GLU A 242 -5.39 -16.45 -3.14
N ARG A 243 -4.85 -16.92 -4.27
CA ARG A 243 -4.08 -18.18 -4.37
C ARG A 243 -2.75 -18.17 -3.60
N THR A 244 -2.21 -17.01 -3.27
CA THR A 244 -1.01 -16.86 -2.43
C THR A 244 -1.40 -16.95 -0.96
N LEU A 245 -2.22 -16.00 -0.50
CA LEU A 245 -2.68 -15.93 0.89
C LEU A 245 -4.05 -15.24 0.90
N PRO A 246 -5.15 -15.96 1.21
CA PRO A 246 -6.49 -15.37 1.27
C PRO A 246 -6.66 -14.34 2.38
N CYS A 247 -7.67 -13.47 2.25
CA CYS A 247 -8.04 -12.49 3.28
C CYS A 247 -8.11 -13.09 4.70
N GLY A 248 -7.54 -12.39 5.67
CA GLY A 248 -7.53 -12.78 7.09
C GLY A 248 -6.57 -13.92 7.45
N LYS A 249 -5.84 -14.49 6.47
CA LYS A 249 -4.78 -15.47 6.72
C LYS A 249 -3.44 -14.79 6.95
N CYS A 250 -2.54 -15.50 7.64
CA CYS A 250 -1.20 -15.00 7.94
C CYS A 250 -0.12 -15.88 7.31
N ALA A 251 0.97 -15.23 6.90
CA ALA A 251 2.17 -15.89 6.45
C ALA A 251 3.36 -15.44 7.28
N ARG A 252 4.27 -16.37 7.54
CA ARG A 252 5.59 -16.07 8.08
C ARG A 252 6.57 -15.97 6.93
N LEU A 253 7.18 -14.80 6.77
CA LEU A 253 8.19 -14.48 5.77
C LEU A 253 9.57 -14.47 6.44
N GLN A 254 10.52 -15.18 5.86
CA GLN A 254 11.90 -15.26 6.29
C GLN A 254 12.81 -14.62 5.23
N PHE A 255 13.65 -13.69 5.68
CA PHE A 255 14.70 -13.12 4.85
C PHE A 255 15.98 -13.94 5.02
N ASN A 256 16.35 -14.73 4.01
CA ASN A 256 17.45 -15.71 4.09
C ASN A 256 18.70 -15.32 3.26
N ASN A 257 18.68 -14.18 2.57
CA ASN A 257 19.71 -13.72 1.62
C ASN A 257 19.94 -14.64 0.40
N GLU A 258 19.06 -15.60 0.13
CA GLU A 258 19.15 -16.46 -1.06
C GLU A 258 18.31 -15.88 -2.19
N TRP A 259 18.98 -15.14 -3.08
CA TRP A 259 18.33 -14.53 -4.23
C TRP A 259 18.35 -15.49 -5.42
N THR A 260 17.17 -15.70 -6.02
CA THR A 260 16.98 -16.59 -7.17
C THR A 260 17.05 -15.86 -8.51
N TYR A 261 16.86 -14.54 -8.53
CA TYR A 261 17.04 -13.74 -9.73
C TYR A 261 18.49 -13.79 -10.23
N ASP A 262 18.65 -13.88 -11.55
CA ASP A 262 19.90 -14.17 -12.26
C ASP A 262 21.08 -13.36 -11.70
N LYS A 263 22.11 -14.06 -11.22
CA LYS A 263 23.36 -13.47 -10.72
C LYS A 263 24.09 -12.64 -11.79
N ASN A 264 23.70 -12.78 -13.05
CA ASN A 264 24.22 -12.05 -14.21
C ASN A 264 23.32 -10.88 -14.63
N TYR A 265 22.20 -10.61 -13.96
CA TYR A 265 21.37 -9.44 -14.26
C TYR A 265 22.01 -8.16 -13.72
N GLU A 266 22.52 -7.34 -14.63
CA GLU A 266 22.99 -5.99 -14.33
C GLU A 266 21.81 -5.02 -14.49
N GLY A 267 21.22 -4.59 -13.36
CA GLY A 267 20.11 -3.64 -13.33
C GLY A 267 19.66 -3.29 -11.91
N ASN A 268 18.64 -2.42 -11.79
CA ASN A 268 18.14 -1.90 -10.51
C ASN A 268 17.59 -2.98 -9.56
N SER A 269 17.34 -4.19 -10.07
CA SER A 269 16.87 -5.37 -9.33
C SER A 269 18.00 -6.18 -8.65
N LYS A 270 19.26 -5.73 -8.74
CA LYS A 270 20.40 -6.41 -8.10
C LYS A 270 20.31 -6.29 -6.57
N PRO A 271 20.59 -7.37 -5.81
CA PRO A 271 20.62 -7.32 -4.36
C PRO A 271 21.61 -6.27 -3.83
N ARG A 272 21.07 -5.24 -3.19
CA ARG A 272 21.80 -4.16 -2.50
C ARG A 272 22.24 -4.55 -1.08
N VAL A 273 23.08 -3.72 -0.46
CA VAL A 273 23.50 -3.86 0.94
C VAL A 273 22.34 -3.94 1.92
N THR A 274 21.22 -3.29 1.62
CA THR A 274 19.98 -3.28 2.42
C THR A 274 19.33 -4.66 2.50
N HIS A 275 19.27 -5.41 1.39
CA HIS A 275 18.77 -6.78 1.37
C HIS A 275 19.59 -7.69 2.28
N ARG A 276 20.92 -7.55 2.21
CA ARG A 276 21.83 -8.40 3.00
C ARG A 276 21.66 -8.18 4.50
N ALA A 277 21.31 -6.96 4.90
CA ALA A 277 21.07 -6.58 6.28
C ALA A 277 19.75 -7.14 6.86
N LEU A 278 18.85 -7.65 6.02
CA LEU A 278 17.62 -8.30 6.48
C LEU A 278 17.81 -9.75 6.94
N LYS A 279 18.98 -10.35 6.67
CA LYS A 279 19.23 -11.78 6.96
C LYS A 279 18.82 -12.18 8.37
N GLY A 280 18.03 -13.24 8.48
CA GLY A 280 17.59 -13.82 9.75
C GLY A 280 16.40 -13.11 10.39
N LYS A 281 15.95 -11.97 9.86
CA LYS A 281 14.70 -11.34 10.27
C LYS A 281 13.50 -12.16 9.80
N THR A 282 12.45 -12.12 10.60
CA THR A 282 11.17 -12.78 10.38
C THR A 282 10.07 -11.72 10.40
N LEU A 283 9.23 -11.72 9.38
CA LEU A 283 8.05 -10.86 9.28
C LEU A 283 6.81 -11.73 9.25
N ILE A 284 5.87 -11.53 10.16
CA ILE A 284 4.54 -12.14 10.05
C ILE A 284 3.59 -11.13 9.42
N VAL A 285 3.02 -11.49 8.28
CA VAL A 285 2.07 -10.64 7.56
C VAL A 285 0.67 -11.22 7.63
N MET A 286 -0.34 -10.37 7.71
CA MET A 286 -1.73 -10.75 7.47
C MET A 286 -2.22 -10.16 6.14
N ALA A 287 -2.88 -10.98 5.32
CA ALA A 287 -3.54 -10.52 4.11
C ALA A 287 -4.81 -9.72 4.46
N ASN A 288 -4.81 -8.42 4.17
CA ASN A 288 -5.99 -7.55 4.34
C ASN A 288 -6.44 -6.85 3.06
N ASN A 289 -5.71 -7.02 1.97
CA ASN A 289 -6.05 -6.46 0.68
C ASN A 289 -5.71 -7.46 -0.42
N THR A 290 -6.23 -7.23 -1.62
CA THR A 290 -5.78 -7.92 -2.83
C THR A 290 -5.21 -6.89 -3.77
N GLY A 291 -4.01 -7.15 -4.30
CA GLY A 291 -3.40 -6.30 -5.31
C GLY A 291 -3.55 -6.90 -6.71
N THR A 292 -3.20 -6.12 -7.74
CA THR A 292 -2.87 -6.65 -9.08
C THR A 292 -1.48 -7.31 -9.09
N VAL A 293 -1.10 -7.89 -7.97
CA VAL A 293 0.17 -8.56 -7.76
C VAL A 293 0.05 -9.99 -8.25
N GLY A 294 1.13 -10.51 -8.84
CA GLY A 294 1.15 -11.89 -9.33
C GLY A 294 0.97 -12.91 -8.19
N GLU A 295 0.86 -14.18 -8.56
CA GLU A 295 1.00 -15.25 -7.57
C GLU A 295 2.37 -15.18 -6.87
N ASN A 296 2.42 -15.58 -5.60
CA ASN A 296 3.62 -15.54 -4.76
C ASN A 296 4.25 -14.14 -4.65
N HIS A 297 3.42 -13.13 -4.41
CA HIS A 297 3.84 -11.75 -4.18
C HIS A 297 3.07 -11.17 -2.98
N PHE A 298 3.81 -10.54 -2.06
CA PHE A 298 3.28 -9.77 -0.93
C PHE A 298 3.57 -8.28 -1.13
N ASP A 299 2.54 -7.45 -1.33
CA ASP A 299 2.70 -6.00 -1.35
C ASP A 299 2.53 -5.47 0.08
N LEU A 300 3.63 -5.14 0.74
CA LEU A 300 3.62 -4.78 2.16
C LEU A 300 3.01 -3.39 2.36
N MET A 301 2.09 -3.26 3.31
CA MET A 301 1.56 -1.95 3.69
C MET A 301 2.61 -1.19 4.50
N ILE A 302 3.27 -0.22 3.86
CA ILE A 302 4.33 0.59 4.45
C ILE A 302 4.07 2.06 4.10
N PRO A 303 3.73 2.93 5.08
CA PRO A 303 3.59 4.36 4.82
C PRO A 303 4.81 4.93 4.11
N GLY A 304 4.59 5.61 2.97
CA GLY A 304 5.67 6.10 2.11
C GLY A 304 6.21 5.08 1.10
N GLY A 305 5.63 3.88 1.02
CA GLY A 305 5.94 2.85 0.02
C GLY A 305 5.46 3.17 -1.40
N GLY A 306 4.67 4.23 -1.56
CA GLY A 306 4.07 4.64 -2.83
C GLY A 306 2.56 4.40 -2.81
N VAL A 307 1.80 5.33 -3.38
CA VAL A 307 0.34 5.25 -3.42
C VAL A 307 -0.14 4.25 -4.48
N GLY A 308 0.67 4.02 -5.53
CA GLY A 308 0.33 3.09 -6.59
C GLY A 308 -0.75 3.64 -7.52
N ALA A 309 -1.57 2.75 -8.09
CA ALA A 309 -2.58 3.12 -9.09
C ALA A 309 -3.70 4.01 -8.53
N VAL A 310 -3.89 4.00 -7.21
CA VAL A 310 -4.95 4.70 -6.49
C VAL A 310 -4.33 5.58 -5.40
N ASN A 311 -4.96 6.70 -5.05
CA ASN A 311 -4.39 7.64 -4.06
C ASN A 311 -5.48 8.29 -3.20
N CYS A 312 -5.93 7.56 -2.19
CA CYS A 312 -6.82 8.09 -1.16
C CYS A 312 -6.02 8.84 -0.07
N LEU A 313 -4.72 8.54 0.09
CA LEU A 313 -3.86 9.10 1.14
C LEU A 313 -3.75 10.60 1.02
N THR A 314 -3.53 11.15 -0.18
CA THR A 314 -3.44 12.60 -0.40
C THR A 314 -4.63 13.32 0.21
N GLU A 315 -5.85 12.84 -0.03
CA GLU A 315 -7.03 13.42 0.59
C GLU A 315 -7.08 13.14 2.09
N GLN A 316 -6.81 11.90 2.51
CA GLN A 316 -6.91 11.45 3.90
C GLN A 316 -6.06 12.31 4.83
N ILE A 317 -4.84 12.65 4.42
CA ILE A 317 -3.92 13.48 5.20
C ILE A 317 -3.92 14.95 4.77
N GLY A 318 -4.89 15.41 3.97
CA GLY A 318 -5.09 16.83 3.62
C GLY A 318 -3.97 17.45 2.77
N LEU A 319 -3.39 16.68 1.85
CA LEU A 319 -2.46 17.16 0.84
C LEU A 319 -3.19 17.74 -0.38
N PRO A 320 -2.56 18.66 -1.13
CA PRO A 320 -3.19 19.22 -2.32
C PRO A 320 -3.39 18.14 -3.41
N PRO A 321 -4.52 18.14 -4.13
CA PRO A 321 -4.90 17.07 -5.07
C PRO A 321 -4.04 17.00 -6.34
N LYS A 322 -3.21 18.02 -6.61
CA LYS A 322 -2.26 18.07 -7.74
C LYS A 322 -0.83 17.87 -7.25
N GLU A 323 -0.55 16.75 -6.59
CA GLU A 323 0.83 16.37 -6.33
C GLU A 323 1.50 15.96 -7.67
N PRO A 324 2.69 16.48 -7.98
CA PRO A 324 3.46 16.02 -9.13
C PRO A 324 3.81 14.53 -9.00
N SER A 325 4.21 13.88 -10.10
CA SER A 325 4.61 12.46 -10.13
C SER A 325 5.69 12.06 -9.10
N ILE A 326 6.41 13.06 -8.59
CA ILE A 326 7.31 13.00 -7.43
C ILE A 326 6.84 14.08 -6.45
N GLY A 327 5.89 13.74 -5.60
CA GLY A 327 5.26 14.65 -4.63
C GLY A 327 5.92 14.60 -3.26
N ILE A 328 5.24 15.14 -2.25
CA ILE A 328 5.63 14.97 -0.83
C ILE A 328 5.61 13.50 -0.37
N LEU A 329 4.83 12.65 -1.07
CA LEU A 329 4.73 11.20 -0.84
C LEU A 329 5.73 10.37 -1.67
N GLY A 330 6.60 11.02 -2.44
CA GLY A 330 7.58 10.37 -3.31
C GLY A 330 6.98 9.93 -4.65
N HIS A 331 7.59 8.92 -5.27
CA HIS A 331 7.12 8.37 -6.54
C HIS A 331 5.80 7.61 -6.35
N VAL A 332 4.93 7.65 -7.37
CA VAL A 332 3.69 6.86 -7.40
C VAL A 332 3.97 5.38 -7.09
N MET A 333 5.00 4.79 -7.72
CA MET A 333 5.44 3.42 -7.47
C MET A 333 6.75 3.41 -6.67
N GLY A 334 6.75 2.70 -5.54
CA GLY A 334 7.92 2.55 -4.65
C GLY A 334 8.23 3.76 -3.76
N GLY A 335 7.49 4.86 -3.91
CA GLY A 335 7.36 5.92 -2.92
C GLY A 335 8.64 6.69 -2.62
N LEU A 336 8.87 6.94 -1.34
CA LEU A 336 9.99 7.72 -0.82
C LEU A 336 11.34 7.03 -1.06
N LEU A 337 11.39 5.70 -0.99
CA LEU A 337 12.63 4.93 -1.25
C LEU A 337 13.04 4.98 -2.72
N SER A 338 12.07 4.97 -3.65
CA SER A 338 12.38 5.14 -5.08
C SER A 338 13.03 6.49 -5.36
N GLU A 339 12.62 7.55 -4.65
CA GLU A 339 13.22 8.88 -4.80
C GLU A 339 14.71 8.90 -4.42
N CYS A 340 15.11 8.09 -3.43
CA CYS A 340 16.52 7.88 -3.09
C CYS A 340 17.32 7.18 -4.19
N SER A 341 16.68 6.37 -5.02
CA SER A 341 17.33 5.64 -6.11
C SER A 341 17.49 6.50 -7.37
N TYR A 342 16.45 7.28 -7.74
CA TYR A 342 16.38 8.01 -9.01
C TYR A 342 17.04 9.38 -9.01
N ASN A 343 17.07 10.07 -7.87
CA ASN A 343 17.49 11.47 -7.82
C ASN A 343 18.91 11.68 -7.28
N GLU A 344 19.77 10.64 -7.30
CA GLU A 344 21.15 10.63 -6.76
C GLU A 344 21.37 11.79 -5.80
N ASP A 345 20.88 11.68 -4.56
CA ASP A 345 20.91 12.81 -3.64
C ASP A 345 22.36 13.34 -3.57
N PRO A 346 22.63 14.53 -4.15
CA PRO A 346 23.99 14.95 -4.45
C PRO A 346 24.78 15.19 -3.17
N SER A 347 24.09 15.26 -2.03
CA SER A 347 24.71 15.33 -0.71
C SER A 347 25.57 14.11 -0.37
N TYR A 348 25.32 12.94 -0.97
CA TYR A 348 26.12 11.73 -0.72
C TYR A 348 27.32 11.59 -1.66
N GLY A 349 27.40 12.36 -2.75
CA GLY A 349 28.55 12.37 -3.66
C GLY A 349 28.85 11.05 -4.38
N VAL A 350 27.93 10.09 -4.32
CA VAL A 350 28.03 8.77 -5.00
C VAL A 350 26.67 8.42 -5.61
N PRO A 351 26.63 7.63 -6.71
CA PRO A 351 25.41 7.08 -7.25
C PRO A 351 24.77 6.06 -6.30
N SER A 352 23.46 5.87 -6.42
CA SER A 352 22.65 5.07 -5.50
C SER A 352 23.00 3.58 -5.47
N ASP A 353 23.58 3.04 -6.55
CA ASP A 353 24.12 1.68 -6.61
C ASP A 353 25.32 1.44 -5.66
N ARG A 354 26.00 2.54 -5.25
CA ARG A 354 27.13 2.53 -4.31
C ARG A 354 26.80 3.05 -2.92
N PHE A 355 25.52 3.32 -2.63
CA PHE A 355 25.10 3.73 -1.29
C PHE A 355 25.41 2.63 -0.26
N THR A 356 26.01 3.05 0.85
CA THR A 356 26.10 2.26 2.08
C THR A 356 24.73 2.09 2.72
N LEU A 357 24.60 1.14 3.66
CA LEU A 357 23.36 0.95 4.42
C LEU A 357 22.93 2.25 5.13
N ALA A 358 23.87 2.95 5.77
CA ALA A 358 23.60 4.20 6.46
C ALA A 358 23.11 5.31 5.53
N GLN A 359 23.64 5.39 4.30
CA GLN A 359 23.18 6.37 3.30
C GLN A 359 21.76 6.06 2.81
N TRP A 360 21.42 4.78 2.61
CA TRP A 360 20.04 4.39 2.30
C TRP A 360 19.07 4.76 3.42
N GLN A 361 19.45 4.48 4.67
CA GLN A 361 18.63 4.78 5.84
C GLN A 361 18.46 6.29 6.05
N ASP A 362 19.54 7.07 6.03
CA ASP A 362 19.51 8.53 6.17
C ASP A 362 18.68 9.19 5.05
N CYS A 363 18.82 8.70 3.81
CA CYS A 363 18.06 9.20 2.67
C CYS A 363 16.54 8.98 2.83
N LEU A 364 16.14 7.79 3.27
CA LEU A 364 14.73 7.45 3.48
C LEU A 364 14.16 8.13 4.73
N GLU A 365 14.93 8.21 5.82
CA GLU A 365 14.54 8.88 7.07
C GLU A 365 14.19 10.36 6.84
N LYS A 366 15.07 11.11 6.15
CA LYS A 366 14.80 12.51 5.77
C LYS A 366 13.49 12.66 5.00
N ARG A 367 13.17 11.70 4.13
CA ARG A 367 11.94 11.69 3.34
C ARG A 367 10.72 11.30 4.14
N CYS A 368 10.84 10.37 5.09
CA CYS A 368 9.79 10.05 6.05
C CYS A 368 9.38 11.30 6.86
N HIS A 369 10.37 12.03 7.38
CA HIS A 369 10.12 13.28 8.09
C HIS A 369 9.48 14.34 7.20
N ARG A 370 10.01 14.55 5.98
CA ARG A 370 9.41 15.45 4.99
C ARG A 370 7.94 15.11 4.72
N ALA A 371 7.61 13.83 4.59
CA ALA A 371 6.27 13.38 4.26
C ALA A 371 5.28 13.53 5.42
N PHE A 372 5.69 13.15 6.63
CA PHE A 372 4.76 12.88 7.72
C PHE A 372 4.92 13.79 8.95
N ASP A 373 5.95 14.62 9.06
CA ASP A 373 6.11 15.52 10.23
C ASP A 373 4.94 16.49 10.40
N ARG A 374 4.33 16.92 9.28
CA ARG A 374 3.16 17.80 9.25
C ARG A 374 1.89 17.18 9.86
N VAL A 375 1.83 15.86 9.96
CA VAL A 375 0.69 15.11 10.50
C VAL A 375 1.10 14.19 11.64
N LYS A 376 2.30 14.33 12.22
CA LYS A 376 2.81 13.35 13.20
C LYS A 376 2.04 13.31 14.51
N ASN A 377 1.35 14.41 14.87
CA ASN A 377 0.54 14.46 16.08
C ASN A 377 -0.83 13.83 15.85
N GLU A 378 -1.39 14.04 14.66
CA GLU A 378 -2.71 13.56 14.25
C GLU A 378 -2.64 12.12 13.77
N ALA A 379 -1.58 11.74 13.06
CA ALA A 379 -1.36 10.45 12.40
C ALA A 379 0.05 9.86 12.69
N PRO A 380 0.44 9.67 13.96
CA PRO A 380 1.78 9.21 14.35
C PRO A 380 2.20 7.88 13.70
N HIS A 381 1.25 6.99 13.43
CA HIS A 381 1.54 5.69 12.83
C HIS A 381 2.07 5.78 11.39
N LEU A 382 1.78 6.86 10.66
CA LEU A 382 2.34 7.06 9.32
C LEU A 382 3.85 7.32 9.39
N LEU A 383 4.29 8.23 10.27
CA LEU A 383 5.72 8.47 10.46
C LEU A 383 6.40 7.23 11.05
N ALA A 384 5.81 6.60 12.07
CA ALA A 384 6.36 5.40 12.69
C ALA A 384 6.49 4.23 11.70
N GLY A 385 5.49 3.99 10.86
CA GLY A 385 5.53 2.95 9.82
C GLY A 385 6.53 3.25 8.71
N CYS A 386 6.73 4.53 8.37
CA CYS A 386 7.79 4.93 7.43
C CYS A 386 9.18 4.70 8.03
N LEU A 387 9.40 5.08 9.29
CA LEU A 387 10.66 4.85 10.00
C LEU A 387 10.91 3.36 10.27
N TRP A 388 9.86 2.53 10.40
CA TRP A 388 10.00 1.08 10.44
C TRP A 388 10.67 0.54 9.15
N HIS A 389 10.38 1.13 7.98
CA HIS A 389 11.05 0.79 6.72
C HIS A 389 12.55 1.12 6.79
N VAL A 390 12.89 2.27 7.36
CA VAL A 390 14.29 2.70 7.58
C VAL A 390 15.03 1.73 8.50
N GLU A 391 14.48 1.51 9.70
CA GLU A 391 15.20 0.88 10.80
C GLU A 391 15.11 -0.64 10.77
N TRP A 392 13.88 -1.19 10.85
CA TRP A 392 13.70 -2.62 10.99
C TRP A 392 13.84 -3.34 9.64
N PHE A 393 13.25 -2.76 8.59
CA PHE A 393 13.27 -3.29 7.23
C PHE A 393 14.52 -2.88 6.43
N MET A 394 15.47 -2.20 7.08
CA MET A 394 16.81 -1.90 6.55
C MET A 394 16.81 -1.11 5.23
N ALA A 395 15.77 -0.31 4.97
CA ALA A 395 15.53 0.37 3.70
C ALA A 395 15.63 -0.58 2.48
N ALA A 396 15.20 -1.84 2.64
CA ALA A 396 15.24 -2.82 1.56
C ALA A 396 14.24 -2.49 0.44
N ASP A 397 14.64 -2.79 -0.79
CA ASP A 397 13.88 -2.47 -2.01
C ASP A 397 13.42 -3.77 -2.66
N ASN A 398 12.20 -4.20 -2.31
CA ASN A 398 11.55 -5.40 -2.84
C ASN A 398 12.32 -6.72 -2.58
N PRO A 399 12.65 -7.05 -1.31
CA PRO A 399 13.33 -8.30 -0.96
C PRO A 399 12.57 -9.56 -1.40
N GLU A 400 13.29 -10.55 -1.95
CA GLU A 400 12.82 -11.94 -2.02
C GLU A 400 12.71 -12.54 -0.62
N VAL A 401 11.71 -13.40 -0.43
CA VAL A 401 11.42 -14.07 0.83
C VAL A 401 11.08 -15.54 0.61
N GLU A 402 11.34 -16.32 1.65
CA GLU A 402 10.74 -17.63 1.81
C GLU A 402 9.60 -17.54 2.80
N TRP A 403 8.50 -18.23 2.52
CA TRP A 403 7.30 -18.11 3.34
C TRP A 403 6.53 -19.40 3.50
N VAL A 404 5.79 -19.46 4.61
CA VAL A 404 4.78 -20.49 4.93
C VAL A 404 3.54 -19.82 5.50
N GLU A 405 2.36 -20.40 5.27
CA GLU A 405 1.17 -20.02 6.04
C GLU A 405 1.40 -20.33 7.52
N THR A 406 0.93 -19.46 8.40
CA THR A 406 1.10 -19.58 9.86
C THR A 406 -0.15 -19.11 10.60
N THR A 407 -0.22 -19.43 11.89
CA THR A 407 -1.27 -18.90 12.77
C THR A 407 -1.09 -17.39 12.95
N CYS A 408 -2.19 -16.65 12.85
CA CYS A 408 -2.19 -15.21 13.06
C CYS A 408 -1.96 -14.84 14.54
N PRO A 409 -0.94 -14.02 14.86
CA PRO A 409 -0.77 -13.43 16.19
C PRO A 409 -1.98 -12.58 16.58
N LYS A 410 -2.29 -12.53 17.88
CA LYS A 410 -3.41 -11.72 18.41
C LYS A 410 -3.28 -10.25 18.06
N TYR A 411 -2.06 -9.71 18.04
CA TYR A 411 -1.81 -8.34 17.61
C TYR A 411 -2.41 -8.04 16.22
N LEU A 412 -2.23 -8.95 15.25
CA LEU A 412 -2.77 -8.79 13.91
C LEU A 412 -4.29 -9.02 13.88
N LEU A 413 -4.79 -10.02 14.62
CA LEU A 413 -6.24 -10.28 14.72
C LEU A 413 -7.01 -9.10 15.33
N ASP A 414 -6.51 -8.53 16.41
CA ASP A 414 -7.12 -7.41 17.13
C ASP A 414 -7.18 -6.13 16.27
N LYS A 415 -6.27 -6.00 15.29
CA LYS A 415 -6.23 -4.87 14.35
C LYS A 415 -6.98 -5.14 13.05
N TYR A 416 -7.11 -6.40 12.66
CA TYR A 416 -7.80 -6.79 11.45
C TYR A 416 -9.31 -6.77 11.61
N GLY A 417 -9.86 -7.37 12.67
CA GLY A 417 -11.30 -7.56 12.78
C GLY A 417 -12.06 -6.25 12.98
N SER A 418 -13.04 -5.99 12.11
CA SER A 418 -14.01 -4.91 12.36
C SER A 418 -14.94 -5.28 13.52
N THR A 419 -14.95 -4.47 14.57
CA THR A 419 -15.89 -4.62 15.70
C THR A 419 -17.28 -4.06 15.38
N ALA A 420 -17.37 -3.21 14.35
CA ALA A 420 -18.61 -2.60 13.90
C ALA A 420 -19.54 -3.58 13.18
N THR A 421 -19.00 -4.60 12.50
CA THR A 421 -19.79 -5.61 11.78
C THR A 421 -20.17 -6.82 12.61
N THR A 422 -19.44 -7.11 13.71
CA THR A 422 -19.80 -8.17 14.67
C THR A 422 -21.05 -7.87 15.48
N LYS A 423 -21.57 -6.64 15.44
CA LYS A 423 -22.83 -6.24 16.09
C LYS A 423 -24.06 -6.43 15.20
N LEU A 424 -23.91 -6.91 13.96
CA LEU A 424 -25.05 -7.19 13.10
C LEU A 424 -25.82 -8.39 13.66
N PRO A 425 -27.12 -8.25 13.97
CA PRO A 425 -27.93 -9.34 14.47
C PRO A 425 -27.96 -10.51 13.48
N ASP A 426 -27.75 -11.73 13.98
CA ASP A 426 -28.11 -12.94 13.25
C ASP A 426 -29.63 -13.10 13.27
N CYS A 427 -30.33 -12.50 12.29
CA CYS A 427 -31.79 -12.59 12.19
C CYS A 427 -32.32 -13.99 11.77
N TYR A 428 -31.64 -15.08 12.14
CA TYR A 428 -32.01 -16.45 11.73
C TYR A 428 -31.94 -17.53 12.82
N THR A 429 -31.48 -17.24 14.05
CA THR A 429 -31.11 -18.31 14.99
C THR A 429 -32.13 -18.62 16.09
N SER A 430 -33.26 -17.91 16.21
CA SER A 430 -34.32 -18.34 17.13
C SER A 430 -35.74 -17.98 16.69
N THR A 431 -36.68 -18.90 16.93
CA THR A 431 -38.13 -18.70 16.81
C THR A 431 -38.69 -18.19 18.15
N PRO A 432 -39.51 -17.12 18.17
CA PRO A 432 -40.09 -16.42 17.01
C PRO A 432 -39.08 -15.48 16.34
N ARG A 433 -39.09 -15.49 15.00
CA ARG A 433 -38.21 -14.70 14.14
C ARG A 433 -38.45 -13.21 14.37
N THR A 434 -37.74 -12.62 15.33
CA THR A 434 -37.80 -11.19 15.63
C THR A 434 -36.37 -10.68 15.64
N CYS A 435 -36.05 -9.73 14.77
CA CYS A 435 -34.80 -8.99 14.87
C CYS A 435 -34.96 -8.05 16.07
N GLN A 436 -34.42 -8.42 17.24
CA GLN A 436 -34.22 -7.44 18.30
C GLN A 436 -32.99 -6.61 17.92
N ILE A 437 -33.25 -5.39 17.44
CA ILE A 437 -32.24 -4.36 17.36
C ILE A 437 -32.07 -3.83 18.79
N ASP A 438 -31.01 -4.24 19.49
CA ASP A 438 -30.67 -3.68 20.79
C ASP A 438 -30.43 -2.17 20.63
N GLY A 439 -31.39 -1.35 21.06
CA GLY A 439 -31.26 0.11 21.09
C GLY A 439 -32.50 0.93 20.77
N VAL A 440 -33.58 0.36 20.24
CA VAL A 440 -34.86 1.08 20.12
C VAL A 440 -35.73 0.73 21.31
N ASN A 441 -35.59 1.50 22.39
CA ASN A 441 -36.58 1.49 23.47
C ASN A 441 -37.93 1.88 22.86
N SER A 442 -38.84 0.91 22.79
CA SER A 442 -40.26 1.15 22.54
C SER A 442 -40.85 1.92 23.72
N ASN A 443 -41.14 3.20 23.52
CA ASN A 443 -42.15 3.94 24.27
C ASN A 443 -43.26 4.36 23.30
#